data_AF-A0A1B7W7S7-F1
#
_entry.id   AF-A0A1B7W7S7-F1
#
_cell.length_a   1.000
_cell.length_b   1.000
_cell.length_c   1.000
_cell.angle_alpha   90.00
_cell.angle_beta   90.00
_cell.angle_gamma   90.00
#
_symmetry.space_group_name_H-M   'P 1'
#
loop_
_entity.id
_entity.type
_entity.pdbx_description
1 polymer ?
#
loop_
_entity_poly.entity_id
_entity_poly.type
_entity_poly.pdbx_seq_one_letter_code
_entity_poly.pdbx_strand_id
1 'polypeptide(L)'
;MLTSSETPIIAAIVLIASGILGWGFYRARPFGKLGILAWLQSVVLMTPWLLFFGLFAAGIYINIVGILFSVIISAGLYIFLGRKLRQAGQDAILKQRATERLAAQSSSEPDKNSPAVVELQSEPTPIPEADLSLIRGIFGIDTFFATETIPYQEGVVFKGNLRGEPEAVHNRLTKSLQERLNDKYRLFLVENTDGKPVMIVLPSRTDPQRAQLGQKAFAVILLIATMATSLEVGGILQNFDLLSNPERFAEALPIALGLFVILISHEVGHWLLARRHQVRLSWPFFLPAVQVGSFGAITRFESLVPSRNALFDIALAGPAFGGITSLLLLVVGLLLSHPGSLFQLPNQFFQGSILVGSLA
;
A
#
# COMPACT_ATOMS: atom_id res chain seq x y z
N MET A 1 -37.26 7.57 -4.08
CA MET A 1 -37.74 8.22 -5.33
C MET A 1 -36.79 9.38 -5.59
N LEU A 2 -36.04 9.32 -6.70
CA LEU A 2 -35.15 10.42 -7.11
C LEU A 2 -36.01 11.65 -7.41
N THR A 3 -35.60 12.81 -6.92
CA THR A 3 -36.24 14.07 -7.31
C THR A 3 -35.90 14.36 -8.78
N SER A 4 -36.80 15.02 -9.51
CA SER A 4 -36.60 15.38 -10.92
C SER A 4 -35.33 16.21 -11.19
N SER A 5 -34.74 16.81 -10.15
CA SER A 5 -33.47 17.52 -10.16
C SER A 5 -32.21 16.63 -10.08
N GLU A 6 -32.30 15.41 -9.54
CA GLU A 6 -31.13 14.52 -9.35
C GLU A 6 -30.84 13.65 -10.58
N THR A 7 -31.90 13.26 -11.30
CA THR A 7 -31.83 12.50 -12.56
C THR A 7 -30.91 13.09 -13.64
N PRO A 8 -30.92 14.40 -13.94
CA PRO A 8 -30.02 14.97 -14.95
C PRO A 8 -28.54 14.96 -14.53
N ILE A 9 -28.25 15.17 -13.24
CA ILE A 9 -26.88 15.15 -12.70
C ILE A 9 -26.29 13.74 -12.83
N ILE A 10 -27.08 12.74 -12.43
CA ILE A 10 -26.74 11.33 -12.57
C ILE A 10 -26.48 10.95 -14.03
N ALA A 11 -27.39 11.35 -14.93
CA ALA A 11 -27.26 11.06 -16.36
C ALA A 11 -26.00 11.70 -16.94
N ALA A 12 -25.67 12.93 -16.53
CA ALA A 12 -24.43 13.60 -16.91
C ALA A 12 -23.19 12.85 -16.40
N ILE A 13 -23.17 12.40 -15.13
CA ILE A 13 -22.04 11.63 -14.58
C ILE A 13 -21.83 10.32 -15.36
N VAL A 14 -22.90 9.59 -15.66
CA VAL A 14 -22.82 8.33 -16.42
C VAL A 14 -22.34 8.57 -17.86
N LEU A 15 -22.81 9.64 -18.51
CA LEU A 15 -22.36 10.04 -19.85
C LEU A 15 -20.88 10.42 -19.85
N ILE A 16 -20.43 11.22 -18.88
CA ILE A 16 -19.02 11.62 -18.74
C ILE A 16 -18.16 10.39 -18.48
N ALA A 17 -18.57 9.50 -17.56
CA ALA A 17 -17.84 8.26 -17.27
C ALA A 17 -17.72 7.37 -18.52
N SER A 18 -18.82 7.21 -19.27
CA SER A 18 -18.84 6.46 -20.54
C SER A 18 -17.93 7.10 -21.60
N GLY A 19 -17.94 8.43 -21.69
CA GLY A 19 -17.06 9.21 -22.56
C GLY A 19 -15.58 9.03 -22.22
N ILE A 20 -15.22 9.08 -20.93
CA ILE A 20 -13.85 8.85 -20.46
C ILE A 20 -13.40 7.43 -20.78
N LEU A 21 -14.25 6.43 -20.55
CA LEU A 21 -13.93 5.03 -20.87
C LEU A 21 -13.75 4.81 -22.37
N GLY A 22 -14.65 5.38 -23.19
CA GLY A 22 -14.59 5.32 -24.65
C GLY A 22 -13.36 6.04 -25.22
N TRP A 23 -13.04 7.22 -24.71
CA TRP A 23 -11.82 7.95 -25.07
C TRP A 23 -10.56 7.19 -24.66
N GLY A 24 -10.55 6.62 -23.45
CA GLY A 24 -9.48 5.73 -22.99
C GLY A 24 -9.27 4.54 -23.92
N PHE A 25 -10.35 3.93 -24.41
CA PHE A 25 -10.28 2.83 -25.37
C PHE A 25 -9.71 3.29 -26.72
N TYR A 26 -10.16 4.44 -27.23
CA TYR A 26 -9.65 5.02 -28.47
C TYR A 26 -8.14 5.31 -28.38
N ARG A 27 -7.68 5.89 -27.26
CA ARG A 27 -6.26 6.14 -26.98
C ARG A 27 -5.45 4.85 -26.84
N ALA A 28 -6.06 3.76 -26.40
CA ALA A 28 -5.41 2.49 -26.20
C ALA A 28 -5.23 1.67 -27.49
N ARG A 29 -6.11 1.83 -28.50
CA ARG A 29 -6.05 1.06 -29.76
C ARG A 29 -4.70 1.15 -30.50
N PRO A 30 -4.04 2.32 -30.64
CA PRO A 30 -2.76 2.44 -31.33
C PRO A 30 -1.65 1.57 -30.73
N PHE A 31 -1.71 1.28 -29.43
CA PHE A 31 -0.73 0.43 -28.74
C PHE A 31 -1.04 -1.08 -28.86
N GLY A 32 -2.01 -1.45 -29.72
CA GLY A 32 -2.36 -2.84 -30.02
C GLY A 32 -2.83 -3.63 -28.80
N LYS A 33 -2.43 -4.91 -28.72
CA LYS A 33 -2.84 -5.83 -27.65
C LYS A 33 -2.44 -5.34 -26.26
N LEU A 34 -1.28 -4.68 -26.14
CA LEU A 34 -0.78 -4.14 -24.87
C LEU A 34 -1.65 -2.98 -24.37
N GLY A 35 -1.97 -2.04 -25.25
CA GLY A 35 -2.85 -0.91 -24.92
C GLY A 35 -4.23 -1.38 -24.46
N ILE A 36 -4.84 -2.31 -25.18
CA ILE A 36 -6.17 -2.83 -24.86
C ILE A 36 -6.17 -3.54 -23.49
N LEU A 37 -5.16 -4.36 -23.21
CA LEU A 37 -5.03 -5.03 -21.90
C LEU A 37 -4.84 -4.04 -20.75
N ALA A 38 -4.02 -3.01 -20.94
CA ALA A 38 -3.81 -1.97 -19.95
C ALA A 38 -5.09 -1.16 -19.68
N TRP A 39 -5.80 -0.76 -20.75
CA TRP A 39 -7.09 -0.09 -20.62
C TRP A 39 -8.11 -0.95 -19.87
N LEU A 40 -8.26 -2.22 -20.27
CA LEU A 40 -9.21 -3.13 -19.63
C LEU A 40 -8.89 -3.35 -18.14
N GLN A 41 -7.61 -3.41 -17.79
CA GLN A 41 -7.17 -3.48 -16.40
C GLN A 41 -7.58 -2.24 -15.60
N SER A 42 -7.50 -1.03 -16.17
CA SER A 42 -8.00 0.21 -15.56
C SER A 42 -9.53 0.21 -15.43
N VAL A 43 -10.27 -0.27 -16.44
CA VAL A 43 -11.74 -0.37 -16.40
C VAL A 43 -12.19 -1.29 -15.26
N VAL A 44 -11.56 -2.47 -15.15
CA VAL A 44 -11.88 -3.44 -14.09
C VAL A 44 -11.71 -2.83 -12.71
N LEU A 45 -10.66 -2.04 -12.49
CA LEU A 45 -10.41 -1.36 -11.22
C LEU A 45 -11.52 -0.35 -10.84
N MET A 46 -12.09 0.34 -11.84
CA MET A 46 -13.17 1.32 -11.62
C MET A 46 -14.57 0.69 -11.61
N THR A 47 -14.71 -0.56 -12.08
CA THR A 47 -15.99 -1.24 -12.25
C THR A 47 -16.84 -1.31 -10.97
N PRO A 48 -16.31 -1.66 -9.78
CA PRO A 48 -17.10 -1.69 -8.54
C PRO A 48 -17.78 -0.35 -8.24
N TRP A 49 -17.05 0.74 -8.44
CA TRP A 49 -17.55 2.09 -8.16
C TRP A 49 -18.56 2.55 -9.21
N LEU A 50 -18.28 2.31 -10.50
CA LEU A 50 -19.23 2.64 -11.57
C LEU A 50 -20.53 1.86 -11.43
N LEU A 51 -20.44 0.59 -11.02
CA LEU A 51 -21.60 -0.27 -10.78
C LEU A 51 -22.37 0.19 -9.54
N PHE A 52 -21.68 0.48 -8.44
CA PHE A 52 -22.29 0.98 -7.21
C PHE A 52 -23.00 2.32 -7.45
N PHE A 53 -22.30 3.32 -7.97
CA PHE A 53 -22.87 4.63 -8.22
C PHE A 53 -23.94 4.58 -9.31
N GLY A 54 -23.76 3.77 -10.36
CA GLY A 54 -24.76 3.58 -11.41
C GLY A 54 -26.06 2.97 -10.88
N LEU A 55 -25.98 1.93 -10.04
CA LEU A 55 -27.15 1.30 -9.43
C LEU A 55 -27.80 2.21 -8.39
N PHE A 56 -27.01 2.83 -7.52
CA PHE A 56 -27.49 3.83 -6.56
C PHE A 56 -28.28 4.94 -7.26
N ALA A 57 -27.76 5.40 -8.40
CA ALA A 57 -28.38 6.44 -9.19
C ALA A 57 -29.60 5.97 -10.00
N ALA A 58 -29.77 4.67 -10.21
CA ALA A 58 -31.00 4.05 -10.69
C ALA A 58 -32.02 3.79 -9.56
N GLY A 59 -31.70 4.17 -8.32
CA GLY A 59 -32.50 3.88 -7.13
C GLY A 59 -32.40 2.43 -6.63
N ILE A 60 -31.42 1.67 -7.13
CA ILE A 60 -31.16 0.28 -6.73
C ILE A 60 -30.02 0.29 -5.71
N TYR A 61 -30.35 -0.01 -4.46
CA TYR A 61 -29.36 -0.05 -3.37
C TYR A 61 -28.78 -1.46 -3.23
N ILE A 62 -27.45 -1.57 -3.39
CA ILE A 62 -26.71 -2.80 -3.15
C ILE A 62 -26.35 -2.86 -1.67
N ASN A 63 -26.50 -4.02 -1.05
CA ASN A 63 -26.02 -4.24 0.31
C ASN A 63 -24.47 -4.23 0.36
N ILE A 64 -23.91 -4.02 1.55
CA ILE A 64 -22.45 -3.94 1.73
C ILE A 64 -21.75 -5.24 1.33
N VAL A 65 -22.42 -6.38 1.47
CA VAL A 65 -21.92 -7.69 1.04
C VAL A 65 -21.72 -7.73 -0.48
N GLY A 66 -22.69 -7.26 -1.25
CA GLY A 66 -22.61 -7.17 -2.71
C GLY A 66 -21.48 -6.24 -3.16
N ILE A 67 -21.29 -5.11 -2.45
CA ILE A 67 -20.17 -4.20 -2.70
C ILE A 67 -18.83 -4.91 -2.45
N LEU A 68 -18.67 -5.59 -1.31
CA LEU A 68 -17.44 -6.32 -0.96
C LEU A 68 -17.12 -7.41 -1.99
N PHE A 69 -18.11 -8.21 -2.39
CA PHE A 69 -17.92 -9.22 -3.45
C PHE A 69 -17.51 -8.59 -4.78
N SER A 70 -18.11 -7.45 -5.16
CA SER A 70 -17.75 -6.75 -6.40
C SER A 70 -16.29 -6.29 -6.39
N VAL A 71 -15.79 -5.81 -5.24
CA VAL A 71 -14.40 -5.38 -5.04
C VAL A 71 -13.45 -6.58 -5.10
N ILE A 72 -13.78 -7.71 -4.46
CA ILE A 72 -12.96 -8.92 -4.49
C ILE A 72 -12.85 -9.48 -5.91
N ILE A 73 -13.97 -9.56 -6.64
CA ILE A 73 -14.00 -10.03 -8.04
C ILE A 73 -13.18 -9.10 -8.93
N SER A 74 -13.36 -7.79 -8.79
CA SER A 74 -12.59 -6.78 -9.52
C SER A 74 -11.09 -6.92 -9.24
N ALA A 75 -10.68 -7.08 -7.98
CA ALA A 75 -9.29 -7.28 -7.61
C ALA A 75 -8.70 -8.55 -8.24
N GLY A 76 -9.45 -9.66 -8.22
CA GLY A 76 -9.05 -10.91 -8.88
C GLY A 76 -8.85 -10.75 -10.39
N LEU A 77 -9.80 -10.12 -11.06
CA LEU A 77 -9.72 -9.81 -12.49
C LEU A 77 -8.56 -8.86 -12.79
N TYR A 78 -8.35 -7.83 -11.97
CA TYR A 78 -7.24 -6.89 -12.11
C TYR A 78 -5.88 -7.60 -12.07
N ILE A 79 -5.71 -8.52 -11.10
CA ILE A 79 -4.49 -9.33 -10.99
C ILE A 79 -4.33 -10.24 -12.21
N PHE A 80 -5.41 -10.89 -12.66
CA PHE A 80 -5.39 -11.75 -13.85
C PHE A 80 -4.98 -11.00 -15.11
N LEU A 81 -5.59 -9.83 -15.36
CA LEU A 81 -5.24 -8.97 -16.49
C LEU A 81 -3.81 -8.44 -16.39
N GLY A 82 -3.38 -8.05 -15.19
CA GLY A 82 -2.01 -7.61 -14.94
C GLY A 82 -0.97 -8.68 -15.25
N ARG A 83 -1.25 -9.96 -14.91
CA ARG A 83 -0.39 -11.09 -15.30
C ARG A 83 -0.30 -11.23 -16.83
N LYS A 84 -1.44 -11.16 -17.53
CA LYS A 84 -1.51 -11.25 -18.99
C LYS A 84 -0.82 -10.07 -19.69
N LEU A 85 -0.94 -8.86 -19.13
CA LEU A 85 -0.28 -7.66 -19.63
C LEU A 85 1.25 -7.78 -19.52
N ARG A 86 1.76 -8.25 -18.36
CA ARG A 86 3.20 -8.46 -18.15
C ARG A 86 3.77 -9.50 -19.11
N GLN A 87 3.08 -10.61 -19.33
CA GLN A 87 3.48 -11.63 -20.31
C GLN A 87 3.56 -11.04 -21.73
N ALA A 88 2.51 -10.34 -22.17
CA ALA A 88 2.50 -9.70 -23.47
C ALA A 88 3.59 -8.63 -23.63
N GLY A 89 3.95 -7.93 -22.54
CA GLY A 89 5.00 -6.91 -22.53
C GLY A 89 6.39 -7.52 -22.73
N GLN A 90 6.66 -8.65 -22.07
CA GLN A 90 7.91 -9.40 -22.26
C GLN A 90 8.06 -9.89 -23.70
N ASP A 91 6.99 -10.41 -24.30
CA ASP A 91 6.99 -10.85 -25.71
C ASP A 91 7.30 -9.70 -26.69
N ALA A 92 6.74 -8.51 -26.43
CA ALA A 92 6.98 -7.33 -27.26
C ALA A 92 8.44 -6.85 -27.18
N ILE A 93 9.02 -6.83 -25.97
CA ILE A 93 10.44 -6.49 -25.75
C ILE A 93 11.35 -7.51 -26.44
N LEU A 94 11.03 -8.81 -26.34
CA LEU A 94 11.79 -9.87 -27.02
C LEU A 94 11.76 -9.71 -28.54
N LYS A 95 10.60 -9.40 -29.11
CA LYS A 95 10.47 -9.12 -30.55
C LYS A 95 11.27 -7.89 -30.97
N GLN A 96 11.20 -6.79 -30.21
CA GLN A 96 11.99 -5.60 -30.50
C GLN A 96 13.49 -5.90 -30.51
N ARG A 97 13.99 -6.64 -29.51
CA ARG A 97 15.39 -7.08 -29.45
C ARG A 97 15.76 -8.00 -30.61
N ALA A 98 14.86 -8.88 -31.03
CA ALA A 98 15.10 -9.73 -32.21
C ALA A 98 15.22 -8.89 -33.48
N THR A 99 14.34 -7.90 -33.67
CA THR A 99 14.40 -6.96 -34.79
C THR A 99 15.67 -6.11 -34.76
N GLU A 100 16.07 -5.59 -33.60
CA GLU A 100 17.32 -4.82 -33.43
C GLU A 100 18.56 -5.68 -33.71
N ARG A 101 18.57 -6.96 -33.29
CA ARG A 101 19.67 -7.89 -33.60
C ARG A 101 19.73 -8.24 -35.08
N LEU A 102 18.57 -8.44 -35.72
CA LEU A 102 18.48 -8.67 -37.16
C LEU A 102 18.93 -7.43 -37.94
N ALA A 103 18.52 -6.23 -37.49
CA ALA A 103 18.97 -4.95 -38.06
C ALA A 103 20.49 -4.76 -37.91
N ALA A 104 21.05 -5.07 -36.74
CA ALA A 104 22.49 -5.02 -36.47
C ALA A 104 23.30 -6.04 -37.28
N GLN A 105 22.72 -7.21 -37.56
CA GLN A 105 23.31 -8.22 -38.45
C GLN A 105 23.20 -7.84 -39.93
N SER A 106 22.17 -7.11 -40.34
CA SER A 106 22.06 -6.57 -41.69
C SER A 106 22.91 -5.32 -41.93
N SER A 107 23.31 -4.61 -40.87
CA SER A 107 24.17 -3.41 -40.96
C SER A 107 25.67 -3.72 -40.86
N SER A 108 26.08 -5.00 -40.91
CA SER A 108 27.49 -5.39 -41.01
C SER A 108 27.97 -5.46 -42.47
N GLU A 109 27.64 -4.45 -43.28
CA GLU A 109 28.42 -4.05 -44.45
C GLU A 109 29.01 -2.66 -44.15
N PRO A 110 30.28 -2.39 -44.48
CA PRO A 110 31.00 -1.23 -43.94
C PRO A 110 30.64 0.04 -44.71
N ASP A 111 29.57 0.73 -44.29
CA ASP A 111 29.26 2.06 -44.81
C ASP A 111 30.00 3.14 -44.01
N LYS A 112 31.07 3.67 -44.63
CA LYS A 112 31.84 4.81 -44.13
C LYS A 112 31.06 6.10 -44.38
N ASN A 113 30.16 6.47 -43.48
CA ASN A 113 29.89 7.87 -43.10
C ASN A 113 28.64 7.96 -42.23
N SER A 114 28.81 8.18 -40.93
CA SER A 114 27.92 9.06 -40.16
C SER A 114 28.57 9.51 -38.86
N PRO A 115 28.22 10.71 -38.37
CA PRO A 115 29.07 11.50 -37.48
C PRO A 115 28.81 11.25 -36.00
N ALA A 116 29.86 11.50 -35.22
CA ALA A 116 29.90 11.92 -33.83
C ALA A 116 28.79 11.38 -32.90
N VAL A 117 29.18 10.37 -32.12
CA VAL A 117 28.53 9.97 -30.88
C VAL A 117 28.35 11.21 -30.00
N VAL A 118 27.09 11.55 -29.70
CA VAL A 118 26.73 12.52 -28.67
C VAL A 118 27.24 11.97 -27.34
N GLU A 119 28.27 12.61 -26.79
CA GLU A 119 28.71 12.43 -25.40
C GLU A 119 27.52 12.73 -24.48
N LEU A 120 26.94 11.68 -23.90
CA LEU A 120 26.11 11.79 -22.72
C LEU A 120 27.00 12.35 -21.60
N GLN A 121 26.81 13.64 -21.31
CA GLN A 121 27.43 14.32 -20.19
C GLN A 121 27.25 13.47 -18.93
N SER A 122 28.36 12.95 -18.41
CA SER A 122 28.42 12.22 -17.15
C SER A 122 28.07 13.20 -16.03
N GLU A 123 26.87 13.07 -15.47
CA GLU A 123 26.58 13.69 -14.18
C GLU A 123 27.66 13.22 -13.19
N PRO A 124 28.31 14.15 -12.45
CA PRO A 124 29.37 13.79 -11.54
C PRO A 124 28.82 12.79 -10.51
N THR A 125 29.49 11.65 -10.35
CA THR A 125 29.12 10.65 -9.35
C THR A 125 29.16 11.30 -7.96
N PRO A 126 28.03 11.37 -7.23
CA PRO A 126 27.97 12.04 -5.92
C PRO A 126 28.73 11.29 -4.82
N ILE A 127 29.04 10.00 -5.05
CA ILE A 127 29.78 9.16 -4.11
C ILE A 127 31.30 9.40 -4.32
N PRO A 128 32.10 9.61 -3.25
CA PRO A 128 33.55 9.68 -3.36
C PRO A 128 34.15 8.47 -4.09
N GLU A 129 35.09 8.69 -5.00
CA GLU A 129 35.69 7.62 -5.82
C GLU A 129 36.35 6.51 -4.99
N ALA A 130 36.91 6.86 -3.82
CA ALA A 130 37.46 5.91 -2.87
C ALA A 130 36.40 4.91 -2.38
N ASP A 131 35.21 5.39 -2.02
CA ASP A 131 34.10 4.54 -1.56
C ASP A 131 33.52 3.72 -2.71
N LEU A 132 33.46 4.29 -3.94
CA LEU A 132 33.02 3.55 -5.13
C LEU A 132 33.91 2.35 -5.46
N SER A 133 35.22 2.48 -5.29
CA SER A 133 36.16 1.38 -5.51
C SER A 133 35.94 0.22 -4.53
N LEU A 134 35.67 0.54 -3.26
CA LEU A 134 35.34 -0.43 -2.23
C LEU A 134 33.99 -1.11 -2.48
N ILE A 135 32.98 -0.34 -2.92
CA ILE A 135 31.66 -0.87 -3.30
C ILE A 135 31.80 -1.83 -4.49
N ARG A 136 32.56 -1.45 -5.53
CA ARG A 136 32.83 -2.33 -6.68
C ARG A 136 33.53 -3.62 -6.27
N GLY A 137 34.44 -3.57 -5.30
CA GLY A 137 35.13 -4.74 -4.78
C GLY A 137 34.27 -5.71 -3.98
N ILE A 138 33.07 -5.32 -3.54
CA ILE A 138 32.11 -6.21 -2.86
C ILE A 138 31.36 -7.09 -3.87
N PHE A 139 31.20 -6.61 -5.11
CA PHE A 139 30.54 -7.36 -6.17
C PHE A 139 31.48 -8.43 -6.73
N GLY A 140 31.04 -9.69 -6.70
CA GLY A 140 31.83 -10.85 -7.07
C GLY A 140 31.16 -11.73 -8.13
N ILE A 141 31.95 -12.61 -8.74
CA ILE A 141 31.50 -13.53 -9.81
C ILE A 141 30.40 -14.48 -9.30
N ASP A 142 30.42 -14.84 -8.02
CA ASP A 142 29.48 -15.77 -7.40
C ASP A 142 28.22 -15.09 -6.82
N THR A 143 28.15 -13.76 -6.82
CA THR A 143 27.06 -13.00 -6.22
C THR A 143 26.36 -12.11 -7.24
N PHE A 144 26.98 -11.00 -7.61
CA PHE A 144 26.45 -10.05 -8.57
C PHE A 144 27.59 -9.51 -9.42
N PHE A 145 27.51 -9.74 -10.72
CA PHE A 145 28.51 -9.25 -11.67
C PHE A 145 28.05 -7.93 -12.26
N ALA A 146 28.63 -6.83 -11.77
CA ALA A 146 28.32 -5.48 -12.24
C ALA A 146 28.97 -5.22 -13.62
N THR A 147 28.16 -4.96 -14.64
CA THR A 147 28.59 -4.62 -16.00
C THR A 147 28.65 -3.13 -16.24
N GLU A 148 27.71 -2.36 -15.65
CA GLU A 148 27.64 -0.92 -15.82
C GLU A 148 27.38 -0.23 -14.48
N THR A 149 27.96 0.94 -14.30
CA THR A 149 27.76 1.81 -13.14
C THR A 149 27.17 3.12 -13.62
N ILE A 150 25.98 3.48 -13.15
CA ILE A 150 25.25 4.67 -13.56
C ILE A 150 24.98 5.53 -12.30
N PRO A 151 25.30 6.82 -12.29
CA PRO A 151 24.93 7.70 -11.18
C PRO A 151 23.40 7.79 -11.06
N TYR A 152 22.89 7.79 -9.82
CA TYR A 152 21.45 7.88 -9.56
C TYR A 152 21.18 8.61 -8.25
N GLN A 153 20.55 9.78 -8.34
CA GLN A 153 20.31 10.67 -7.20
C GLN A 153 21.62 10.99 -6.44
N GLU A 154 21.67 10.74 -5.13
CA GLU A 154 22.87 10.86 -4.28
C GLU A 154 23.72 9.57 -4.24
N GLY A 155 23.33 8.56 -5.02
CA GLY A 155 23.93 7.24 -5.02
C GLY A 155 24.29 6.72 -6.41
N VAL A 156 24.41 5.40 -6.51
CA VAL A 156 24.87 4.73 -7.73
C VAL A 156 24.09 3.45 -7.99
N VAL A 157 23.75 3.24 -9.27
CA VAL A 157 23.06 2.08 -9.80
C VAL A 157 24.07 1.19 -10.52
N PHE A 158 24.19 -0.05 -10.08
CA PHE A 158 24.97 -1.10 -10.72
C PHE A 158 24.03 -2.02 -11.49
N LYS A 159 24.12 -1.96 -12.83
CA LYS A 159 23.47 -2.94 -13.70
C LYS A 159 24.39 -4.15 -13.83
N GLY A 160 23.81 -5.34 -13.84
CA GLY A 160 24.59 -6.56 -13.84
C GLY A 160 23.74 -7.81 -13.90
N ASN A 161 24.41 -8.95 -13.75
CA ASN A 161 23.76 -10.25 -13.66
C ASN A 161 23.88 -10.77 -12.23
N LEU A 162 22.73 -11.02 -11.61
CA LEU A 162 22.62 -11.69 -10.32
C LEU A 162 22.86 -13.19 -10.49
N ARG A 163 23.63 -13.79 -9.58
CA ARG A 163 23.89 -15.23 -9.55
C ARG A 163 23.40 -15.82 -8.24
N GLY A 164 22.38 -16.67 -8.32
CA GLY A 164 21.76 -17.33 -7.17
C GLY A 164 20.44 -16.71 -6.73
N GLU A 165 19.98 -17.14 -5.55
CA GLU A 165 18.74 -16.68 -4.91
C GLU A 165 18.81 -15.18 -4.54
N PRO A 166 17.87 -14.35 -4.99
CA PRO A 166 17.91 -12.90 -4.79
C PRO A 166 18.04 -12.43 -3.35
N GLU A 167 17.25 -13.00 -2.43
CA GLU A 167 17.30 -12.62 -1.02
C GLU A 167 18.62 -13.04 -0.37
N ALA A 168 19.13 -14.23 -0.69
CA ALA A 168 20.40 -14.73 -0.13
C ALA A 168 21.60 -13.88 -0.58
N VAL A 169 21.63 -13.52 -1.87
CA VAL A 169 22.69 -12.67 -2.44
C VAL A 169 22.62 -11.24 -1.88
N HIS A 170 21.42 -10.67 -1.77
CA HIS A 170 21.22 -9.34 -1.19
C HIS A 170 21.67 -9.27 0.27
N ASN A 171 21.30 -10.26 1.09
CA ASN A 171 21.72 -10.34 2.49
C ASN A 171 23.25 -10.46 2.63
N ARG A 172 23.89 -11.30 1.80
CA ARG A 172 25.35 -11.48 1.81
C ARG A 172 26.08 -10.19 1.42
N LEU A 173 25.65 -9.52 0.35
CA LEU A 173 26.25 -8.29 -0.13
C LEU A 173 26.03 -7.13 0.84
N THR A 174 24.86 -7.05 1.47
CA THR A 174 24.55 -6.05 2.49
C THR A 174 25.45 -6.23 3.71
N LYS A 175 25.69 -7.47 4.17
CA LYS A 175 26.61 -7.75 5.27
C LYS A 175 28.05 -7.37 4.91
N SER A 176 28.54 -7.74 3.73
CA SER A 176 29.88 -7.36 3.27
C SER A 176 30.06 -5.85 3.10
N LEU A 177 28.99 -5.14 2.71
CA LEU A 177 28.99 -3.69 2.62
C LEU A 177 29.05 -3.04 4.02
N GLN A 178 28.28 -3.56 4.98
CA GLN A 178 28.35 -3.11 6.38
C GLN A 178 29.71 -3.38 7.03
N GLU A 179 30.38 -4.49 6.70
CA GLU A 179 31.71 -4.81 7.23
C GLU A 179 32.81 -3.86 6.70
N ARG A 180 32.69 -3.38 5.46
CA ARG A 180 33.73 -2.55 4.81
C ARG A 180 33.50 -1.05 4.92
N LEU A 181 32.24 -0.62 4.89
CA LEU A 181 31.86 0.79 4.79
C LEU A 181 30.94 1.21 5.95
N ASN A 182 30.82 0.36 6.98
CA ASN A 182 29.94 0.53 8.13
C ASN A 182 28.50 0.84 7.66
N ASP A 183 27.77 1.67 8.41
CA ASP A 183 26.41 2.07 8.09
C ASP A 183 26.36 3.34 7.21
N LYS A 184 27.41 3.61 6.40
CA LYS A 184 27.49 4.82 5.57
C LYS A 184 26.65 4.72 4.29
N TYR A 185 26.50 3.51 3.76
CA TYR A 185 25.74 3.22 2.55
C TYR A 185 24.76 2.08 2.79
N ARG A 186 23.68 2.07 2.02
CA ARG A 186 22.68 1.01 1.99
C ARG A 186 22.51 0.49 0.59
N LEU A 187 22.29 -0.82 0.49
CA LEU A 187 22.20 -1.54 -0.77
C LEU A 187 20.79 -2.10 -0.96
N PHE A 188 20.21 -1.83 -2.12
CA PHE A 188 18.86 -2.24 -2.51
C PHE A 188 18.92 -3.05 -3.78
N LEU A 189 18.25 -4.21 -3.80
CA LEU A 189 18.07 -5.01 -5.00
C LEU A 189 16.69 -4.70 -5.58
N VAL A 190 16.66 -4.17 -6.81
CA VAL A 190 15.43 -3.79 -7.48
C VAL A 190 15.42 -4.40 -8.89
N GLU A 191 14.27 -4.89 -9.32
CA GLU A 191 14.06 -5.30 -10.71
C GLU A 191 13.81 -4.07 -11.58
N ASN A 192 14.60 -3.90 -12.63
CA ASN A 192 14.39 -2.84 -13.61
C ASN A 192 13.20 -3.15 -14.53
N THR A 193 12.72 -2.18 -15.29
CA THR A 193 11.64 -2.32 -16.30
C THR A 193 11.91 -3.45 -17.31
N ASP A 194 13.19 -3.75 -17.55
CA ASP A 194 13.67 -4.83 -18.40
C ASP A 194 13.63 -6.23 -17.76
N GLY A 195 13.16 -6.36 -16.52
CA GLY A 195 13.13 -7.60 -15.74
C GLY A 195 14.51 -8.07 -15.25
N LYS A 196 15.56 -7.26 -15.44
CA LYS A 196 16.90 -7.57 -14.94
C LYS A 196 17.10 -7.03 -13.52
N PRO A 197 17.76 -7.80 -12.63
CA PRO A 197 18.09 -7.33 -11.28
C PRO A 197 19.16 -6.24 -11.35
N VAL A 198 18.93 -5.16 -10.62
CA VAL A 198 19.82 -4.00 -10.55
C VAL A 198 20.07 -3.68 -9.08
N MET A 199 21.32 -3.37 -8.76
CA MET A 199 21.74 -3.01 -7.40
C MET A 199 21.84 -1.50 -7.27
N ILE A 200 21.12 -0.91 -6.33
CA ILE A 200 21.13 0.52 -6.06
C ILE A 200 21.82 0.72 -4.71
N VAL A 201 22.85 1.57 -4.68
CA VAL A 201 23.56 1.94 -3.46
C VAL A 201 23.28 3.40 -3.16
N LEU A 202 22.65 3.69 -2.02
CA LEU A 202 22.31 5.04 -1.57
C LEU A 202 23.02 5.34 -0.24
N PRO A 203 23.35 6.60 0.07
CA PRO A 203 23.87 6.98 1.37
C PRO A 203 22.82 6.79 2.46
N SER A 204 23.19 6.29 3.63
CA SER A 204 22.25 6.06 4.76
C SER A 204 21.71 7.35 5.39
N ARG A 205 22.16 8.52 4.93
CA ARG A 205 21.62 9.83 5.37
C ARG A 205 20.18 10.05 4.89
N THR A 206 19.76 9.32 3.85
CA THR A 206 18.40 9.34 3.30
C THR A 206 17.44 8.44 4.10
N ASP A 207 17.92 7.77 5.15
CA ASP A 207 17.09 6.88 5.96
C ASP A 207 15.98 7.65 6.69
N PRO A 208 14.81 7.01 6.92
CA PRO A 208 13.74 7.61 7.69
C PRO A 208 14.22 8.05 9.07
N GLN A 209 14.04 9.33 9.40
CA GLN A 209 14.49 9.88 10.67
C GLN A 209 13.61 9.41 11.83
N ARG A 210 14.24 9.18 12.98
CA ARG A 210 13.55 8.85 14.24
C ARG A 210 12.69 10.02 14.70
N ALA A 211 11.56 9.74 15.34
CA ALA A 211 10.69 10.78 15.87
C ALA A 211 11.41 11.67 16.88
N GLN A 212 11.33 12.97 16.64
CA GLN A 212 11.82 14.00 17.55
C GLN A 212 10.98 14.02 18.85
N LEU A 213 11.52 14.55 19.94
CA LEU A 213 10.82 14.62 21.23
C LEU A 213 9.48 15.36 21.13
N GLY A 214 9.42 16.46 20.37
CA GLY A 214 8.17 17.19 20.13
C GLY A 214 7.10 16.35 19.41
N GLN A 215 7.51 15.49 18.47
CA GLN A 215 6.59 14.58 17.78
C GLN A 215 6.02 13.53 18.74
N LYS A 216 6.83 13.02 19.67
CA LYS A 216 6.36 12.08 20.71
C LYS A 216 5.38 12.75 21.67
N ALA A 217 5.66 13.98 22.10
CA ALA A 217 4.73 14.75 22.93
C ALA A 217 3.40 14.98 22.20
N PHE A 218 3.46 15.33 20.91
CA PHE A 218 2.26 15.49 20.09
C PHE A 218 1.46 14.20 19.92
N ALA A 219 2.13 13.05 19.75
CA ALA A 219 1.46 11.74 19.71
C ALA A 219 0.71 11.43 21.02
N VAL A 220 1.28 11.80 22.18
CA VAL A 220 0.61 11.64 23.48
C VAL A 220 -0.61 12.56 23.61
N ILE A 221 -0.50 13.82 23.17
CA ILE A 221 -1.64 14.75 23.14
C ILE A 221 -2.78 14.19 22.28
N LEU A 222 -2.45 13.65 21.11
CA LEU A 222 -3.42 13.02 20.21
C LEU A 222 -4.04 11.77 20.79
N LEU A 223 -3.28 10.95 21.52
CA LEU A 223 -3.81 9.80 22.24
C LEU A 223 -4.85 10.26 23.28
N ILE A 224 -4.54 11.28 24.08
CA ILE A 224 -5.47 11.82 25.09
C ILE A 224 -6.72 12.41 24.41
N ALA A 225 -6.57 13.14 23.31
CA ALA A 225 -7.70 13.68 22.55
C ALA A 225 -8.59 12.56 21.97
N THR A 226 -7.96 11.50 21.46
CA THR A 226 -8.67 10.29 21.00
C THR A 226 -9.37 9.62 22.16
N MET A 227 -8.77 9.71 23.36
CA MET A 227 -9.40 9.16 24.54
C MET A 227 -10.70 9.89 24.91
N ALA A 228 -10.63 11.21 24.95
CA ALA A 228 -11.78 12.07 25.24
C ALA A 228 -12.91 11.90 24.21
N THR A 229 -12.58 11.87 22.92
CA THR A 229 -13.58 11.69 21.85
C THR A 229 -14.22 10.30 21.86
N SER A 230 -13.46 9.24 22.20
CA SER A 230 -14.03 7.89 22.34
C SER A 230 -14.96 7.77 23.55
N LEU A 231 -14.66 8.48 24.64
CA LEU A 231 -15.53 8.59 25.81
C LEU A 231 -16.81 9.37 25.50
N GLU A 232 -16.70 10.50 24.78
CA GLU A 232 -17.85 11.28 24.32
C GLU A 232 -18.80 10.43 23.46
N VAL A 233 -18.25 9.69 22.49
CA VAL A 233 -19.06 8.77 21.68
C VAL A 233 -19.70 7.65 22.52
N GLY A 234 -19.01 7.18 23.57
CA GLY A 234 -19.60 6.27 24.55
C GLY A 234 -20.85 6.85 25.22
N GLY A 235 -20.83 8.14 25.57
CA GLY A 235 -22.00 8.84 26.12
C GLY A 235 -23.11 9.04 25.08
N ILE A 236 -22.75 9.50 23.88
CA ILE A 236 -23.72 9.77 22.79
C ILE A 236 -24.50 8.51 22.43
N LEU A 237 -23.82 7.35 22.36
CA LEU A 237 -24.48 6.06 22.10
C LEU A 237 -25.44 5.62 23.22
N GLN A 238 -25.28 6.16 24.43
CA GLN A 238 -26.17 5.98 25.57
C GLN A 238 -27.17 7.15 25.72
N ASN A 239 -27.31 7.99 24.67
CA ASN A 239 -28.22 9.14 24.60
C ASN A 239 -27.90 10.27 25.61
N PHE A 240 -26.62 10.52 25.90
CA PHE A 240 -26.21 11.68 26.68
C PHE A 240 -24.92 12.32 26.17
N ASP A 241 -24.74 13.59 26.46
CA ASP A 241 -23.49 14.32 26.22
C ASP A 241 -22.65 14.25 27.50
N LEU A 242 -21.43 13.71 27.39
CA LEU A 242 -20.54 13.50 28.53
C LEU A 242 -19.87 14.81 28.98
N LEU A 243 -19.60 15.75 28.07
CA LEU A 243 -19.10 17.08 28.42
C LEU A 243 -20.12 17.86 29.25
N SER A 244 -21.40 17.67 28.96
CA SER A 244 -22.50 18.30 29.70
C SER A 244 -22.85 17.57 31.01
N ASN A 245 -22.62 16.25 31.10
CA ASN A 245 -22.99 15.40 32.23
C ASN A 245 -21.80 14.54 32.70
N PRO A 246 -20.74 15.15 33.26
CA PRO A 246 -19.51 14.45 33.60
C PRO A 246 -19.67 13.39 34.70
N GLU A 247 -20.73 13.47 35.52
CA GLU A 247 -21.06 12.50 36.56
C GLU A 247 -21.42 11.11 36.01
N ARG A 248 -21.84 11.03 34.74
CA ARG A 248 -22.21 9.78 34.05
C ARG A 248 -21.05 9.09 33.34
N PHE A 249 -19.81 9.50 33.63
CA PHE A 249 -18.59 8.94 33.04
C PHE A 249 -18.50 7.41 33.10
N ALA A 250 -18.96 6.80 34.19
CA ALA A 250 -18.95 5.36 34.37
C ALA A 250 -19.80 4.61 33.32
N GLU A 251 -20.86 5.23 32.80
CA GLU A 251 -21.74 4.65 31.77
C GLU A 251 -21.08 4.65 30.38
N ALA A 252 -20.25 5.65 30.08
CA ALA A 252 -19.54 5.76 28.80
C ALA A 252 -18.29 4.85 28.72
N LEU A 253 -17.76 4.46 29.88
CA LEU A 253 -16.50 3.72 30.02
C LEU A 253 -16.47 2.38 29.24
N PRO A 254 -17.50 1.51 29.29
CA PRO A 254 -17.43 0.21 28.63
C PRO A 254 -17.28 0.30 27.11
N ILE A 255 -18.01 1.23 26.47
CA ILE A 255 -17.92 1.46 25.02
C ILE A 255 -16.56 2.03 24.65
N ALA A 256 -16.11 3.07 25.38
CA ALA A 256 -14.83 3.70 25.13
C ALA A 256 -13.67 2.69 25.29
N LEU A 257 -13.71 1.85 26.34
CA LEU A 257 -12.74 0.78 26.55
C LEU A 257 -12.75 -0.23 25.40
N GLY A 258 -13.92 -0.65 24.91
CA GLY A 258 -14.02 -1.51 23.74
C GLY A 258 -13.31 -0.92 22.52
N LEU A 259 -13.54 0.37 22.25
CA LEU A 259 -12.87 1.10 21.16
C LEU A 259 -11.35 1.15 21.35
N PHE A 260 -10.85 1.49 22.55
CA PHE A 260 -9.40 1.50 22.81
C PHE A 260 -8.76 0.13 22.67
N VAL A 261 -9.41 -0.92 23.17
CA VAL A 261 -8.87 -2.27 23.11
C VAL A 261 -8.67 -2.68 21.64
N ILE A 262 -9.62 -2.35 20.76
CA ILE A 262 -9.49 -2.60 19.32
C ILE A 262 -8.35 -1.77 18.71
N LEU A 263 -8.29 -0.47 18.99
CA LEU A 263 -7.26 0.44 18.47
C LEU A 263 -5.84 0.04 18.92
N ILE A 264 -5.67 -0.27 20.19
CA ILE A 264 -4.39 -0.71 20.75
C ILE A 264 -4.01 -2.09 20.19
N SER A 265 -4.96 -3.03 20.11
CA SER A 265 -4.69 -4.34 19.53
C SER A 265 -4.23 -4.24 18.07
N HIS A 266 -4.86 -3.36 17.29
CA HIS A 266 -4.44 -3.07 15.91
C HIS A 266 -2.99 -2.57 15.86
N GLU A 267 -2.62 -1.59 16.69
CA GLU A 267 -1.28 -1.04 16.68
C GLU A 267 -0.23 -2.02 17.21
N VAL A 268 -0.58 -2.83 18.22
CA VAL A 268 0.26 -3.92 18.72
C VAL A 268 0.52 -4.95 17.62
N GLY A 269 -0.45 -5.23 16.75
CA GLY A 269 -0.28 -6.08 15.58
C GLY A 269 0.82 -5.57 14.65
N HIS A 270 0.77 -4.28 14.28
CA HIS A 270 1.83 -3.63 13.49
C HIS A 270 3.18 -3.73 14.19
N TRP A 271 3.25 -3.39 15.48
CA TRP A 271 4.49 -3.40 16.25
C TRP A 271 5.12 -4.79 16.38
N LEU A 272 4.32 -5.83 16.61
CA LEU A 272 4.81 -7.19 16.77
C LEU A 272 5.47 -7.72 15.49
N LEU A 273 4.82 -7.52 14.34
CA LEU A 273 5.36 -7.96 13.05
C LEU A 273 6.51 -7.07 12.57
N ALA A 274 6.47 -5.76 12.86
CA ALA A 274 7.61 -4.89 12.59
C ALA A 274 8.85 -5.31 13.38
N ARG A 275 8.69 -5.65 14.67
CA ARG A 275 9.78 -6.16 15.51
C ARG A 275 10.34 -7.48 14.97
N ARG A 276 9.47 -8.40 14.51
CA ARG A 276 9.89 -9.67 13.89
C ARG A 276 10.75 -9.44 12.64
N HIS A 277 10.41 -8.43 11.84
CA HIS A 277 11.14 -8.04 10.63
C HIS A 277 12.27 -7.03 10.88
N GLN A 278 12.61 -6.75 12.15
CA GLN A 278 13.62 -5.75 12.56
C GLN A 278 13.36 -4.33 12.02
N VAL A 279 12.10 -4.01 11.75
CA VAL A 279 11.64 -2.70 11.28
C VAL A 279 11.25 -1.84 12.48
N ARG A 280 11.68 -0.58 12.49
CA ARG A 280 11.33 0.40 13.52
C ARG A 280 10.12 1.20 13.07
N LEU A 281 9.13 1.29 13.96
CA LEU A 281 7.95 2.12 13.80
C LEU A 281 7.99 3.29 14.77
N SER A 282 7.39 4.41 14.36
CA SER A 282 7.21 5.58 15.21
C SER A 282 6.15 5.34 16.27
N TRP A 283 5.97 6.32 17.15
CA TRP A 283 4.78 6.36 17.98
C TRP A 283 3.54 6.56 17.09
N PRO A 284 2.42 5.89 17.40
CA PRO A 284 1.18 6.05 16.66
C PRO A 284 0.60 7.45 16.91
N PHE A 285 0.25 8.15 15.84
CA PHE A 285 -0.52 9.39 15.90
C PHE A 285 -1.99 9.05 15.77
N PHE A 286 -2.69 8.93 16.90
CA PHE A 286 -4.12 8.66 16.92
C PHE A 286 -4.91 9.86 16.38
N LEU A 287 -5.95 9.58 15.62
CA LEU A 287 -6.79 10.61 15.00
C LEU A 287 -8.12 10.68 15.74
N PRO A 288 -8.34 11.70 16.60
CA PRO A 288 -9.59 11.87 17.32
C PRO A 288 -10.74 12.21 16.37
N ALA A 289 -11.92 11.68 16.65
CA ALA A 289 -13.12 11.96 15.85
C ALA A 289 -14.34 12.12 16.76
N VAL A 290 -14.97 13.29 16.76
CA VAL A 290 -16.11 13.58 17.65
C VAL A 290 -17.34 12.72 17.31
N GLN A 291 -17.52 12.32 16.05
CA GLN A 291 -18.69 11.56 15.61
C GLN A 291 -18.60 10.05 15.85
N VAL A 292 -17.39 9.48 15.80
CA VAL A 292 -17.16 8.03 15.79
C VAL A 292 -16.10 7.57 16.81
N GLY A 293 -15.55 8.51 17.59
CA GLY A 293 -14.51 8.30 18.60
C GLY A 293 -13.12 8.44 18.01
N SER A 294 -12.80 7.67 16.96
CA SER A 294 -11.48 7.72 16.33
C SER A 294 -11.52 7.34 14.84
N PHE A 295 -10.66 7.97 14.04
CA PHE A 295 -10.35 7.52 12.67
C PHE A 295 -9.22 6.50 12.60
N GLY A 296 -8.75 6.00 13.74
CA GLY A 296 -7.60 5.10 13.84
C GLY A 296 -6.31 5.85 14.18
N ALA A 297 -5.18 5.29 13.76
CA ALA A 297 -3.86 5.86 14.01
C ALA A 297 -3.01 5.84 12.74
N ILE A 298 -2.10 6.80 12.65
CA ILE A 298 -1.06 6.82 11.62
C ILE A 298 0.27 6.49 12.29
N THR A 299 0.90 5.41 11.84
CA THR A 299 2.23 4.99 12.30
C THR A 299 3.22 5.06 11.14
N ARG A 300 4.33 5.77 11.36
CA ARG A 300 5.36 5.97 10.34
C ARG A 300 6.48 4.95 10.51
N PHE A 301 7.06 4.48 9.41
CA PHE A 301 8.30 3.74 9.43
C PHE A 301 9.48 4.67 9.79
N GLU A 302 10.26 4.30 10.81
CA GLU A 302 11.52 4.97 11.22
C GLU A 302 12.76 4.19 10.80
N SER A 303 12.58 3.16 9.98
CA SER A 303 13.65 2.45 9.31
C SER A 303 13.17 2.00 7.94
N LEU A 304 14.12 1.64 7.09
CA LEU A 304 13.82 1.00 5.82
C LEU A 304 13.18 -0.37 6.04
N VAL A 305 12.27 -0.73 5.15
CA VAL A 305 11.62 -2.05 5.15
C VAL A 305 12.45 -2.98 4.27
N PRO A 306 12.88 -4.16 4.77
CA PRO A 306 13.87 -5.00 4.10
C PRO A 306 13.35 -5.64 2.81
N SER A 307 12.05 -5.95 2.73
CA SER A 307 11.45 -6.59 1.57
C SER A 307 9.96 -6.24 1.43
N ARG A 308 9.40 -6.49 0.24
CA ARG A 308 7.95 -6.32 -0.02
C ARG A 308 7.09 -7.28 0.81
N ASN A 309 7.62 -8.47 1.11
CA ASN A 309 6.96 -9.44 1.98
C ASN A 309 6.86 -8.90 3.41
N ALA A 310 7.96 -8.33 3.94
CA ALA A 310 7.93 -7.67 5.25
C ALA A 310 6.94 -6.49 5.29
N LEU A 311 6.87 -5.69 4.21
CA LEU A 311 5.89 -4.61 4.11
C LEU A 311 4.45 -5.14 4.15
N PHE A 312 4.16 -6.20 3.38
CA PHE A 312 2.84 -6.81 3.33
C PHE A 312 2.44 -7.41 4.69
N ASP A 313 3.35 -8.16 5.31
CA ASP A 313 3.14 -8.77 6.63
C ASP A 313 2.76 -7.69 7.65
N ILE A 314 3.59 -6.64 7.77
CA ILE A 314 3.35 -5.54 8.71
C ILE A 314 2.02 -4.85 8.40
N ALA A 315 1.71 -4.60 7.13
CA ALA A 315 0.47 -3.94 6.72
C ALA A 315 -0.79 -4.77 7.05
N LEU A 316 -0.71 -6.10 6.93
CA LEU A 316 -1.82 -7.00 7.26
C LEU A 316 -1.98 -7.21 8.77
N ALA A 317 -0.89 -7.14 9.53
CA ALA A 317 -0.87 -7.44 10.96
C ALA A 317 -1.87 -6.60 11.75
N GLY A 318 -1.88 -5.28 11.56
CA GLY A 318 -2.78 -4.39 12.29
C GLY A 318 -4.25 -4.70 12.06
N PRO A 319 -4.74 -4.70 10.81
CA PRO A 319 -6.11 -5.09 10.48
C PRO A 319 -6.49 -6.48 10.98
N ALA A 320 -5.57 -7.46 10.89
CA ALA A 320 -5.84 -8.81 11.38
C ALA A 320 -6.04 -8.84 12.91
N PHE A 321 -5.14 -8.23 13.68
CA PHE A 321 -5.26 -8.19 15.14
C PHE A 321 -6.48 -7.39 15.58
N GLY A 322 -6.71 -6.21 15.01
CA GLY A 322 -7.90 -5.39 15.31
C GLY A 322 -9.20 -6.11 14.94
N GLY A 323 -9.23 -6.79 13.79
CA GLY A 323 -10.38 -7.57 13.35
C GLY A 323 -10.68 -8.78 14.24
N ILE A 324 -9.64 -9.54 14.63
CA ILE A 324 -9.80 -10.67 15.57
C ILE A 324 -10.31 -10.18 16.92
N THR A 325 -9.72 -9.11 17.46
CA THR A 325 -10.15 -8.53 18.75
C THR A 325 -11.58 -8.00 18.69
N SER A 326 -11.94 -7.32 17.61
CA SER A 326 -13.33 -6.85 17.39
C SER A 326 -14.31 -8.02 17.30
N LEU A 327 -13.97 -9.09 16.60
CA LEU A 327 -14.80 -10.29 16.51
C LEU A 327 -14.97 -10.96 17.88
N LEU A 328 -13.90 -11.07 18.67
CA LEU A 328 -13.97 -11.63 20.02
C LEU A 328 -14.88 -10.79 20.92
N LEU A 329 -14.75 -9.47 20.89
CA LEU A 329 -15.61 -8.57 21.65
C LEU A 329 -17.08 -8.68 21.22
N LEU A 330 -17.35 -8.83 19.92
CA LEU A 330 -18.69 -9.06 19.40
C LEU A 330 -19.28 -10.38 19.96
N VAL A 331 -18.54 -11.49 19.86
CA VAL A 331 -19.00 -12.79 20.36
C VAL A 331 -19.25 -12.74 21.87
N VAL A 332 -18.33 -12.15 22.63
CA VAL A 332 -18.50 -11.98 24.08
C VAL A 332 -19.71 -11.10 24.40
N GLY A 333 -19.88 -9.98 23.68
CA GLY A 333 -21.04 -9.10 23.83
C GLY A 333 -22.37 -9.83 23.59
N LEU A 334 -22.44 -10.63 22.53
CA LEU A 334 -23.63 -11.44 22.23
C LEU A 334 -23.93 -12.46 23.34
N LEU A 335 -22.91 -13.14 23.87
CA LEU A 335 -23.07 -14.09 24.98
C LEU A 335 -23.55 -13.41 26.28
N LEU A 336 -23.13 -12.17 26.51
CA LEU A 336 -23.55 -11.39 27.68
C LEU A 336 -24.96 -10.76 27.53
N SER A 337 -25.50 -10.68 26.31
CA SER A 337 -26.82 -10.07 26.03
C SER A 337 -28.01 -11.04 26.10
N HIS A 338 -28.00 -11.98 27.05
CA HIS A 338 -29.10 -12.92 27.27
C HIS A 338 -30.32 -12.25 27.95
N PRO A 339 -31.54 -12.84 27.85
CA PRO A 339 -32.71 -12.37 28.59
C PRO A 339 -32.41 -12.29 30.09
N GLY A 340 -32.63 -11.12 30.70
CA GLY A 340 -32.30 -10.86 32.11
C GLY A 340 -30.88 -10.37 32.38
N SER A 341 -30.06 -10.13 31.35
CA SER A 341 -28.77 -9.46 31.53
C SER A 341 -28.93 -7.95 31.73
N LEU A 342 -27.89 -7.32 32.32
CA LEU A 342 -27.83 -5.88 32.53
C LEU A 342 -27.75 -5.08 31.22
N PHE A 343 -27.38 -5.72 30.11
CA PHE A 343 -27.14 -5.08 28.81
C PHE A 343 -27.89 -5.83 27.71
N GLN A 344 -29.16 -5.47 27.53
CA GLN A 344 -29.98 -5.97 26.43
C GLN A 344 -29.74 -5.13 25.19
N LEU A 345 -29.23 -5.76 24.13
CA LEU A 345 -29.11 -5.13 22.82
C LEU A 345 -30.49 -5.17 22.14
N PRO A 346 -31.03 -4.02 21.68
CA PRO A 346 -32.27 -4.02 20.92
C PRO A 346 -32.09 -4.85 19.64
N ASN A 347 -32.94 -5.86 19.42
CA ASN A 347 -32.86 -6.75 18.25
C ASN A 347 -32.85 -6.00 16.90
N GLN A 348 -33.38 -4.77 16.87
CA GLN A 348 -33.35 -3.87 15.71
C GLN A 348 -31.93 -3.57 15.20
N PHE A 349 -30.91 -3.55 16.08
CA PHE A 349 -29.51 -3.35 15.66
C PHE A 349 -28.99 -4.49 14.77
N PHE A 350 -29.53 -5.71 14.94
CA PHE A 350 -29.08 -6.88 14.20
C PHE A 350 -29.85 -7.11 12.90
N GLN A 351 -31.04 -6.52 12.75
CA GLN A 351 -31.86 -6.64 11.53
C GLN A 351 -31.20 -6.02 10.29
N GLY A 352 -30.24 -5.10 10.46
CA GLY A 352 -29.45 -4.54 9.36
C GLY A 352 -28.34 -5.45 8.82
N SER A 353 -28.04 -6.56 9.50
CA SER A 353 -26.95 -7.48 9.14
C SER A 353 -27.48 -8.89 8.89
N ILE A 354 -27.30 -9.40 7.68
CA ILE A 354 -27.73 -10.78 7.32
C ILE A 354 -27.00 -11.83 8.18
N LEU A 355 -25.72 -11.59 8.48
CA LEU A 355 -24.87 -12.52 9.21
C LEU A 355 -25.20 -12.55 10.71
N VAL A 356 -25.43 -11.39 11.31
CA VAL A 356 -25.72 -11.31 12.75
C VAL A 356 -27.21 -11.50 13.02
N GLY A 357 -28.09 -10.99 12.18
CA GLY A 357 -29.54 -11.19 12.29
C GLY A 357 -30.04 -12.59 11.95
N SER A 358 -29.17 -13.49 11.45
CA SER A 358 -29.48 -14.93 11.36
C SER A 358 -28.99 -15.72 12.58
N LEU A 359 -28.12 -15.13 13.41
CA LEU A 359 -27.58 -15.72 14.63
C LEU A 359 -28.26 -15.19 15.91
N ALA A 360 -28.77 -13.96 15.87
CA ALA A 360 -29.59 -13.33 16.90
C ALA A 360 -31.08 -13.66 16.68
#